data_AF-A0A963XD72-F1
#
_entry.id   AF-A0A963XD72-F1
#
_cell.length_a   1.000
_cell.length_b   1.000
_cell.length_c   1.000
_cell.angle_alpha   90.00
_cell.angle_beta   90.00
_cell.angle_gamma   90.00
#
_symmetry.space_group_name_H-M   'P 1'
#
loop_
_entity.id
_entity.type
_entity.pdbx_description
1 polymer ?
#
loop_
_entity_poly.entity_id
_entity_poly.type
_entity_poly.pdbx_seq_one_letter_code
_entity_poly.pdbx_strand_id
1 'polypeptide(L)'
;MANSSVPAPPPQSLIDEAVTRALAEDLGEAGDVTSAAVIRADARSAGVIAARKAGTVAGIEIAARAFSLMDAGISAVPTVIDGTRAAAGTELLRLEGSTRAILGAERVALNFLGRLSGIATATAEIVRAVAHTEARICCTRKTTPGLRGLEKYAVRCGGGVNHRFGLFDAVLIK
;
A
#
# COMPACT_ATOMS: atom_id res chain seq x y z
N MET A 1 18.59 -18.52 -9.57
CA MET A 1 17.19 -19.00 -9.50
C MET A 1 16.46 -18.15 -8.47
N ALA A 2 15.74 -17.11 -8.90
CA ALA A 2 15.02 -16.24 -7.98
C ALA A 2 13.72 -16.93 -7.59
N ASN A 3 13.70 -17.57 -6.41
CA ASN A 3 12.45 -17.99 -5.79
C ASN A 3 11.75 -16.74 -5.26
N SER A 4 11.20 -15.93 -6.18
CA SER A 4 10.42 -14.73 -5.88
C SER A 4 9.02 -15.16 -5.45
N SER A 5 8.92 -15.86 -4.33
CA SER A 5 7.63 -16.05 -3.67
C SER A 5 7.17 -14.68 -3.22
N VAL A 6 6.11 -14.18 -3.86
CA VAL A 6 5.41 -12.96 -3.47
C VAL A 6 5.21 -13.01 -1.95
N PRO A 7 5.66 -11.99 -1.19
CA PRO A 7 5.46 -12.00 0.25
C PRO A 7 3.96 -12.03 0.56
N ALA A 8 3.56 -12.91 1.49
CA ALA A 8 2.19 -12.95 1.95
C ALA A 8 1.76 -11.56 2.44
N PRO A 9 0.55 -11.10 2.09
CA PRO A 9 0.06 -9.81 2.52
C PRO A 9 -0.06 -9.74 4.06
N PRO A 10 -0.03 -8.53 4.65
CA PRO A 10 -0.30 -8.36 6.07
C PRO A 10 -1.68 -8.91 6.44
N PRO A 11 -1.89 -9.34 7.71
CA PRO A 11 -3.21 -9.76 8.17
C PRO A 11 -4.27 -8.70 7.90
N GLN A 12 -5.46 -9.12 7.46
CA GLN A 12 -6.53 -8.20 7.08
C GLN A 12 -6.92 -7.24 8.22
N SER A 13 -6.90 -7.71 9.47
CA SER A 13 -7.18 -6.88 10.64
C SER A 13 -6.22 -5.70 10.79
N LEU A 14 -4.94 -5.89 10.45
CA LEU A 14 -3.93 -4.84 10.49
C LEU A 14 -4.14 -3.82 9.38
N ILE A 15 -4.52 -4.29 8.18
CA ILE A 15 -4.88 -3.42 7.06
C ILE A 15 -6.12 -2.58 7.43
N ASP A 16 -7.17 -3.23 7.93
CA ASP A 16 -8.43 -2.60 8.30
C ASP A 16 -8.23 -1.53 9.37
N GLU A 17 -7.44 -1.82 10.42
CA GLU A 17 -7.13 -0.86 11.47
C GLU A 17 -6.44 0.40 10.91
N ALA A 18 -5.40 0.21 10.09
CA ALA A 18 -4.62 1.31 9.54
C ALA A 18 -5.45 2.16 8.57
N VAL A 19 -6.20 1.51 7.68
CA VAL A 19 -7.00 2.18 6.65
C VAL A 19 -8.21 2.89 7.27
N THR A 20 -8.91 2.24 8.21
CA THR A 20 -10.05 2.86 8.91
C THR A 20 -9.61 4.13 9.65
N ARG A 21 -8.46 4.08 10.34
CA ARG A 21 -7.92 5.26 11.02
C ARG A 21 -7.61 6.39 10.04
N ALA A 22 -6.99 6.07 8.90
CA ALA A 22 -6.64 7.06 7.90
C ALA A 22 -7.88 7.67 7.21
N LEU A 23 -8.90 6.85 6.92
CA LEU A 23 -10.18 7.35 6.40
C LEU A 23 -10.89 8.26 7.42
N ALA A 24 -10.92 7.88 8.70
CA ALA A 24 -11.52 8.70 9.75
C ALA A 24 -10.77 10.04 9.93
N GLU A 25 -9.44 10.04 9.81
CA GLU A 25 -8.61 11.25 9.82
C GLU A 25 -8.96 12.19 8.66
N ASP A 26 -9.08 11.67 7.44
CA ASP A 26 -9.27 12.47 6.23
C ASP A 26 -10.72 12.95 6.03
N LEU A 27 -11.70 12.15 6.47
CA LEU A 27 -13.13 12.45 6.32
C LEU A 27 -13.70 13.27 7.50
N GLY A 28 -13.14 13.12 8.70
CA GLY A 28 -13.70 13.69 9.92
C GLY A 28 -15.18 13.30 10.12
N GLU A 29 -15.94 14.16 10.80
CA GLU A 29 -17.39 13.92 11.02
C GLU A 29 -18.26 14.32 9.82
N ALA A 30 -17.81 15.28 9.02
CA ALA A 30 -18.59 15.85 7.91
C ALA A 30 -18.48 15.05 6.60
N GLY A 31 -17.46 14.20 6.46
CA GLY A 31 -17.13 13.51 5.22
C GLY A 31 -16.57 14.45 4.15
N ASP A 32 -16.55 13.97 2.90
CA ASP A 32 -16.14 14.78 1.75
C ASP A 32 -17.25 15.77 1.35
N VAL A 33 -17.21 16.96 1.97
CA VAL A 33 -18.15 18.06 1.72
C VAL A 33 -18.12 18.56 0.28
N THR A 34 -16.98 18.42 -0.41
CA THR A 34 -16.85 18.87 -1.80
C THR A 34 -17.63 17.93 -2.71
N SER A 35 -17.36 16.62 -2.64
CA SER A 35 -18.09 15.63 -3.43
C SER A 35 -19.58 15.62 -3.08
N ALA A 36 -19.94 15.82 -1.81
CA ALA A 36 -21.33 15.93 -1.39
C ALA A 36 -22.06 17.12 -2.05
N ALA A 37 -21.36 18.25 -2.23
CA ALA A 37 -21.93 19.48 -2.79
C ALA A 37 -22.04 19.46 -4.32
N VAL A 38 -21.08 18.84 -5.03
CA VAL A 38 -20.96 19.00 -6.50
C VAL A 38 -21.23 17.73 -7.31
N ILE A 39 -21.23 16.56 -6.68
CA ILE A 39 -21.45 15.27 -7.35
C ILE A 39 -22.82 14.72 -6.95
N ARG A 40 -23.62 14.23 -7.89
CA ARG A 40 -24.91 13.59 -7.57
C ARG A 40 -24.71 12.31 -6.74
N ALA A 41 -25.66 12.00 -5.87
CA ALA A 41 -25.59 10.81 -5.01
C ALA A 41 -25.61 9.47 -5.78
N ASP A 42 -26.23 9.45 -6.96
CA ASP A 42 -26.35 8.28 -7.85
C ASP A 42 -25.27 8.23 -8.94
N ALA A 43 -24.34 9.19 -8.96
CA ALA A 43 -23.28 9.23 -9.95
C ALA A 43 -22.35 8.02 -9.79
N ARG A 44 -22.01 7.39 -10.93
CA ARG A 44 -21.07 6.29 -11.01
C ARG A 44 -19.90 6.67 -11.94
N SER A 45 -18.71 6.24 -11.57
CA SER A 45 -17.48 6.46 -12.33
C SER A 45 -16.64 5.20 -12.40
N ALA A 46 -15.85 5.12 -13.45
CA ALA A 46 -14.70 4.22 -13.53
C ALA A 46 -13.41 5.05 -13.46
N GLY A 47 -12.36 4.47 -12.88
CA GLY A 47 -11.08 5.14 -12.69
C GLY A 47 -9.91 4.17 -12.67
N VAL A 48 -8.70 4.71 -12.82
CA VAL A 48 -7.46 3.93 -12.80
C VAL A 48 -6.43 4.62 -11.93
N ILE A 49 -5.83 3.88 -11.00
CA ILE A 49 -4.59 4.28 -10.34
C ILE A 49 -3.42 3.78 -11.19
N ALA A 50 -2.60 4.71 -11.67
CA ALA A 50 -1.42 4.41 -12.48
C ALA A 50 -0.13 4.93 -11.84
N ALA A 51 0.97 4.21 -12.05
CA ALA A 51 2.29 4.59 -11.59
C ALA A 51 2.79 5.84 -12.33
N ARG A 52 3.06 6.94 -11.62
CA ARG A 52 3.64 8.15 -12.24
C ARG A 52 5.15 8.06 -12.48
N LYS A 53 5.83 7.18 -11.75
CA LYS A 53 7.27 6.91 -11.84
C LYS A 53 7.49 5.41 -11.82
N ALA A 54 8.56 4.95 -12.47
CA ALA A 54 8.96 3.55 -12.38
C ALA A 54 9.41 3.21 -10.95
N GLY A 55 9.11 2.00 -10.49
CA GLY A 55 9.42 1.56 -9.13
C GLY A 55 8.92 0.16 -8.83
N THR A 56 9.20 -0.34 -7.63
CA THR A 56 8.65 -1.59 -7.12
C THR A 56 7.35 -1.29 -6.39
N VAL A 57 6.27 -1.97 -6.78
CA VAL A 57 4.93 -1.74 -6.23
C VAL A 57 4.77 -2.47 -4.90
N ALA A 58 4.15 -1.81 -3.93
CA ALA A 58 3.71 -2.43 -2.68
C ALA A 58 2.49 -1.69 -2.12
N GLY A 59 1.54 -2.46 -1.57
CA GLY A 59 0.34 -1.97 -0.91
C GLY A 59 -0.90 -1.88 -1.80
N ILE A 60 -0.99 -2.63 -2.90
CA ILE A 60 -2.19 -2.63 -3.75
C ILE A 60 -3.42 -3.09 -2.96
N GLU A 61 -3.32 -4.17 -2.19
CA GLU A 61 -4.45 -4.66 -1.39
C GLU A 61 -4.88 -3.64 -0.32
N ILE A 62 -3.92 -2.90 0.25
CA ILE A 62 -4.17 -1.86 1.25
C ILE A 62 -4.91 -0.67 0.60
N ALA A 63 -4.49 -0.27 -0.60
CA ALA A 63 -5.15 0.77 -1.37
C ALA A 63 -6.56 0.34 -1.80
N ALA A 64 -6.72 -0.89 -2.31
CA ALA A 64 -8.02 -1.46 -2.65
C ALA A 64 -8.96 -1.49 -1.44
N ARG A 65 -8.43 -1.82 -0.25
CA ARG A 65 -9.21 -1.86 0.98
C ARG A 65 -9.78 -0.51 1.38
N ALA A 66 -9.10 0.61 1.09
CA ALA A 66 -9.63 1.95 1.34
C ALA A 66 -10.93 2.19 0.56
N PHE A 67 -10.99 1.76 -0.70
CA PHE A 67 -12.22 1.85 -1.50
C PHE A 67 -13.32 0.95 -0.97
N SER A 68 -13.01 -0.31 -0.65
CA SER A 68 -14.02 -1.25 -0.12
C SER A 68 -14.57 -0.85 1.24
N LEU A 69 -13.78 -0.19 2.09
CA LEU A 69 -14.24 0.34 3.38
C LEU A 69 -15.11 1.60 3.22
N MET A 70 -14.89 2.37 2.14
CA MET A 70 -15.71 3.54 1.83
C MET A 70 -17.08 3.14 1.26
N ASP A 71 -17.11 2.15 0.37
CA ASP A 71 -18.33 1.59 -0.20
C ASP A 71 -18.07 0.16 -0.69
N ALA A 72 -18.79 -0.81 -0.10
CA ALA A 72 -18.67 -2.23 -0.47
C ALA A 72 -19.14 -2.52 -1.91
N GLY A 73 -19.85 -1.59 -2.55
CA GLY A 73 -20.26 -1.65 -3.95
C GLY A 73 -19.18 -1.21 -4.94
N ILE A 74 -18.01 -0.75 -4.49
CA ILE A 74 -16.88 -0.44 -5.38
C ILE A 74 -16.15 -1.72 -5.79
N SER A 75 -16.04 -1.93 -7.09
CA SER A 75 -15.11 -2.90 -7.67
C SER A 75 -13.71 -2.29 -7.72
N ALA A 76 -12.75 -2.91 -7.03
CA ALA A 76 -11.35 -2.52 -7.04
C ALA A 76 -10.48 -3.71 -7.47
N VAL A 77 -10.05 -3.73 -8.73
CA VAL A 77 -9.37 -4.88 -9.36
C VAL A 77 -7.89 -4.57 -9.55
N PRO A 78 -6.99 -5.25 -8.82
CA PRO A 78 -5.54 -5.19 -9.05
C PRO A 78 -5.18 -5.60 -10.47
N THR A 79 -4.32 -4.83 -11.13
CA THR A 79 -3.78 -5.18 -12.45
C THR A 79 -2.34 -5.70 -12.40
N VAL A 80 -1.67 -5.51 -11.26
CA VAL A 80 -0.36 -6.10 -10.94
C VAL A 80 -0.37 -6.61 -9.51
N ILE A 81 0.64 -7.41 -9.16
CA ILE A 81 0.84 -7.92 -7.80
C ILE A 81 1.93 -7.14 -7.08
N ASP A 82 1.85 -7.04 -5.76
CA ASP A 82 2.89 -6.42 -4.95
C ASP A 82 4.24 -7.14 -5.10
N GLY A 83 5.33 -6.37 -5.11
CA GLY A 83 6.68 -6.81 -5.47
C GLY A 83 7.00 -6.71 -6.97
N THR A 84 6.01 -6.44 -7.83
CA THR A 84 6.24 -6.20 -9.26
C THR A 84 6.98 -4.88 -9.48
N ARG A 85 7.95 -4.87 -10.40
CA ARG A 85 8.54 -3.63 -10.90
C ARG A 85 7.66 -3.04 -12.00
N ALA A 86 7.04 -1.90 -11.73
CA ALA A 86 6.19 -1.16 -12.66
C ALA A 86 6.96 -0.04 -13.37
N ALA A 87 6.61 0.22 -14.63
CA ALA A 87 7.08 1.39 -15.36
C ALA A 87 6.15 2.60 -15.11
N ALA A 88 6.57 3.79 -15.52
CA ALA A 88 5.65 4.93 -15.55
C ALA A 88 4.51 4.65 -16.54
N GLY A 89 3.28 5.00 -16.17
CA GLY A 89 2.06 4.70 -16.92
C GLY A 89 1.47 3.31 -16.66
N THR A 90 2.17 2.41 -15.96
CA THR A 90 1.59 1.11 -15.61
C THR A 90 0.37 1.30 -14.71
N GLU A 91 -0.77 0.76 -15.13
CA GLU A 91 -1.97 0.68 -14.32
C GLU A 91 -1.75 -0.30 -13.17
N LEU A 92 -2.16 0.08 -11.96
CA LEU A 92 -1.98 -0.71 -10.74
C LEU A 92 -3.30 -1.22 -10.18
N LEU A 93 -4.36 -0.41 -10.29
CA LEU A 93 -5.69 -0.71 -9.76
C LEU A 93 -6.75 -0.08 -10.67
N ARG A 94 -7.74 -0.88 -11.09
CA ARG A 94 -8.93 -0.42 -11.81
C ARG A 94 -10.10 -0.33 -10.84
N LEU A 95 -10.85 0.76 -10.91
CA LEU A 95 -11.93 1.10 -10.00
C LEU A 95 -13.23 1.31 -10.76
N GLU A 96 -14.34 0.86 -10.22
CA GLU A 96 -15.69 1.18 -10.70
C GLU A 96 -16.70 1.20 -9.55
N GLY A 97 -17.51 2.26 -9.44
CA GLY A 97 -18.48 2.39 -8.35
C GLY A 97 -19.03 3.80 -8.17
N SER A 98 -19.52 4.10 -6.96
CA SER A 98 -20.00 5.43 -6.57
C SER A 98 -18.91 6.48 -6.73
N THR A 99 -19.19 7.53 -7.50
CA THR A 99 -18.22 8.62 -7.75
C THR A 99 -17.78 9.28 -6.45
N ARG A 100 -18.73 9.56 -5.53
CA ARG A 100 -18.44 10.19 -4.24
C ARG A 100 -17.52 9.31 -3.38
N ALA A 101 -17.77 8.00 -3.35
CA ALA A 101 -16.96 7.07 -2.56
C ALA A 101 -15.57 6.87 -3.16
N ILE A 102 -15.44 6.78 -4.50
CA ILE A 102 -14.14 6.73 -5.17
C ILE A 102 -13.30 7.96 -4.81
N LEU A 103 -13.87 9.17 -4.93
CA LEU A 103 -13.14 10.41 -4.64
C LEU A 103 -12.78 10.54 -3.15
N GLY A 104 -13.70 10.18 -2.25
CA GLY A 104 -13.45 10.25 -0.81
C GLY A 104 -12.36 9.28 -0.30
N ALA A 105 -12.17 8.15 -0.97
CA ALA A 105 -11.12 7.19 -0.60
C ALA A 105 -9.78 7.42 -1.33
N GLU A 106 -9.76 8.23 -2.39
CA GLU A 106 -8.63 8.35 -3.32
C GLU A 106 -7.33 8.72 -2.59
N ARG A 107 -7.37 9.78 -1.77
CA ARG A 107 -6.16 10.31 -1.14
C ARG A 107 -5.55 9.31 -0.16
N VAL A 108 -6.38 8.68 0.66
CA VAL A 108 -5.95 7.64 1.61
C VAL A 108 -5.32 6.45 0.86
N ALA A 109 -5.97 5.96 -0.20
CA ALA A 109 -5.45 4.86 -1.01
C ALA A 109 -4.08 5.19 -1.62
N LEU A 110 -3.95 6.39 -2.23
CA LEU A 110 -2.70 6.84 -2.85
C LEU A 110 -1.59 7.07 -1.83
N ASN A 111 -1.91 7.56 -0.61
CA ASN A 111 -0.94 7.77 0.44
C ASN A 111 -0.30 6.45 0.90
N PHE A 112 -1.11 5.39 1.09
CA PHE A 112 -0.58 4.06 1.39
C PHE A 112 0.24 3.50 0.25
N LEU A 113 -0.31 3.46 -0.97
CA LEU A 113 0.36 2.89 -2.14
C LEU A 113 1.68 3.61 -2.43
N GLY A 114 1.69 4.93 -2.37
CA GLY A 114 2.87 5.76 -2.60
C GLY A 114 3.96 5.54 -1.54
N ARG A 115 3.58 5.54 -0.25
CA ARG A 115 4.52 5.30 0.85
C ARG A 115 5.17 3.92 0.75
N LEU A 116 4.35 2.89 0.60
CA LEU A 116 4.80 1.51 0.62
C LEU A 116 5.59 1.17 -0.64
N SER A 117 5.16 1.62 -1.81
CA SER A 117 5.94 1.47 -3.05
C SER A 117 7.27 2.23 -2.98
N GLY A 118 7.32 3.38 -2.30
CA GLY A 118 8.58 4.09 -2.04
C GLY A 118 9.58 3.25 -1.23
N ILE A 119 9.11 2.61 -0.14
CA ILE A 119 9.93 1.72 0.69
C ILE A 119 10.40 0.49 -0.11
N ALA A 120 9.49 -0.13 -0.86
CA ALA A 120 9.81 -1.30 -1.69
C ALA A 120 10.83 -0.95 -2.79
N THR A 121 10.68 0.21 -3.43
CA THR A 121 11.59 0.70 -4.47
C THR A 121 12.98 0.96 -3.90
N ALA A 122 13.09 1.70 -2.80
CA ALA A 122 14.37 1.97 -2.15
C ALA A 122 15.05 0.67 -1.68
N THR A 123 14.27 -0.28 -1.15
CA THR A 123 14.80 -1.59 -0.77
C THR A 123 15.35 -2.35 -1.99
N ALA A 124 14.60 -2.39 -3.10
CA ALA A 124 15.02 -3.08 -4.33
C ALA A 124 16.28 -2.45 -4.96
N GLU A 125 16.46 -1.14 -4.83
CA GLU A 125 17.69 -0.44 -5.22
C GLU A 125 18.90 -0.91 -4.40
N ILE A 126 18.77 -0.98 -3.07
CA ILE A 126 19.86 -1.42 -2.19
C ILE A 126 20.16 -2.91 -2.41
N VAL A 127 19.13 -3.75 -2.52
CA VAL A 127 19.27 -5.19 -2.82
C VAL A 127 20.04 -5.40 -4.12
N ARG A 128 19.70 -4.64 -5.17
CA ARG A 128 20.40 -4.68 -6.46
C ARG A 128 21.85 -4.22 -6.36
N ALA A 129 22.14 -3.18 -5.56
CA ALA A 129 23.49 -2.68 -5.37
C ALA A 129 24.44 -3.73 -4.76
N VAL A 130 23.93 -4.64 -3.92
CA VAL A 130 24.71 -5.70 -3.27
C VAL A 130 24.56 -7.08 -3.92
N ALA A 131 23.92 -7.18 -5.10
CA ALA A 131 23.59 -8.45 -5.75
C ALA A 131 24.81 -9.31 -6.13
N HIS A 132 26.00 -8.72 -6.15
CA HIS A 132 27.28 -9.41 -6.38
C HIS A 132 27.86 -10.06 -5.10
N THR A 133 27.12 -10.02 -3.99
CA THR A 133 27.51 -10.55 -2.68
C THR A 133 26.47 -11.54 -2.15
N GLU A 134 26.78 -12.23 -1.05
CA GLU A 134 25.83 -13.06 -0.31
C GLU A 134 25.03 -12.28 0.76
N ALA A 135 25.26 -10.97 0.86
CA ALA A 135 24.63 -10.15 1.89
C ALA A 135 23.12 -10.00 1.66
N ARG A 136 22.35 -10.00 2.75
CA ARG A 136 20.90 -9.77 2.74
C ARG A 136 20.56 -8.44 3.38
N ILE A 137 19.74 -7.65 2.71
CA ILE A 137 19.29 -6.34 3.21
C ILE A 137 18.14 -6.52 4.21
N CYS A 138 18.34 -6.04 5.43
CA CYS A 138 17.44 -6.30 6.55
C CYS A 138 16.82 -5.01 7.09
N CYS A 139 15.50 -5.00 7.37
CA CYS A 139 14.82 -3.85 7.98
C CYS A 139 15.11 -3.73 9.49
N THR A 140 14.55 -2.71 10.14
CA THR A 140 14.69 -2.52 11.60
C THR A 140 13.34 -2.22 12.29
N ARG A 141 13.38 -1.76 13.54
CA ARG A 141 12.22 -1.22 14.28
C ARG A 141 12.08 0.30 14.15
N LYS A 142 12.97 0.96 13.38
CA LYS A 142 12.89 2.39 13.04
C LYS A 142 11.86 2.60 11.94
N THR A 143 10.60 2.43 12.31
CA THR A 143 9.43 2.47 11.43
C THR A 143 8.53 3.62 11.84
N THR A 144 7.66 4.09 10.95
CA THR A 144 6.62 5.04 11.36
C THR A 144 5.71 4.40 12.42
N PRO A 145 5.40 5.11 13.53
CA PRO A 145 4.49 4.62 14.55
C PRO A 145 3.16 4.15 13.94
N GLY A 146 2.65 2.99 14.40
CA GLY A 146 1.41 2.38 13.87
C GLY A 146 1.54 1.67 12.52
N LEU A 147 2.59 1.92 11.72
CA LEU A 147 2.71 1.37 10.36
C LEU A 147 3.75 0.25 10.21
N ARG A 148 4.36 -0.21 11.31
CA ARG A 148 5.47 -1.18 11.27
C ARG A 148 5.17 -2.43 10.44
N GLY A 149 3.97 -3.01 10.57
CA GLY A 149 3.59 -4.20 9.82
C GLY A 149 3.60 -3.96 8.32
N LEU A 150 3.02 -2.85 7.88
CA LEU A 150 2.93 -2.45 6.48
C LEU A 150 4.31 -2.09 5.91
N GLU A 151 5.14 -1.36 6.65
CA GLU A 151 6.48 -0.98 6.19
C GLU A 151 7.42 -2.18 6.08
N LYS A 152 7.34 -3.12 7.03
CA LYS A 152 8.08 -4.40 6.93
C LYS A 152 7.60 -5.25 5.76
N TYR A 153 6.30 -5.25 5.47
CA TYR A 153 5.76 -5.87 4.26
C TYR A 153 6.31 -5.22 2.98
N ALA A 154 6.36 -3.90 2.90
CA ALA A 154 6.95 -3.19 1.77
C ALA A 154 8.45 -3.52 1.58
N VAL A 155 9.23 -3.67 2.66
CA VAL A 155 10.62 -4.16 2.56
C VAL A 155 10.68 -5.54 1.92
N ARG A 156 9.78 -6.46 2.30
CA ARG A 156 9.70 -7.80 1.69
C ARG A 156 9.35 -7.72 0.21
N CYS A 157 8.45 -6.82 -0.20
CA CYS A 157 8.11 -6.59 -1.61
C CYS A 157 9.31 -6.10 -2.41
N GLY A 158 10.18 -5.29 -1.80
CA GLY A 158 11.44 -4.85 -2.40
C GLY A 158 12.56 -5.89 -2.44
N GLY A 159 12.31 -7.13 -2.01
CA GLY A 159 13.33 -8.20 -1.95
C GLY A 159 14.22 -8.15 -0.70
N GLY A 160 13.95 -7.23 0.22
CA GLY A 160 14.60 -7.19 1.53
C GLY A 160 14.03 -8.24 2.48
N VAL A 161 14.60 -8.33 3.67
CA VAL A 161 14.24 -9.32 4.67
C VAL A 161 13.94 -8.68 6.03
N ASN A 162 13.15 -9.38 6.83
CA ASN A 162 12.73 -8.86 8.12
C ASN A 162 13.72 -9.25 9.21
N HIS A 163 14.24 -8.25 9.91
CA HIS A 163 14.75 -8.45 11.28
C HIS A 163 13.55 -8.71 12.21
N ARG A 164 13.82 -9.00 13.49
CA ARG A 164 12.81 -9.02 14.55
C ARG A 164 11.77 -7.91 14.41
N PHE A 165 10.51 -8.28 14.48
CA PHE A 165 9.34 -7.44 14.38
C PHE A 165 9.24 -6.49 15.56
N GLY A 166 9.43 -7.00 16.78
CA GLY A 166 9.21 -6.28 18.02
C GLY A 166 10.26 -6.61 19.08
N LEU A 167 9.88 -6.41 20.35
CA LEU A 167 10.64 -6.92 21.49
C LEU A 167 10.22 -8.34 21.87
N PHE A 168 9.07 -8.79 21.37
CA PHE A 168 8.42 -10.04 21.76
C PHE A 168 8.93 -11.26 20.99
N ASP A 169 9.61 -11.08 19.85
CA ASP A 169 9.96 -12.17 18.93
C ASP A 169 11.46 -12.47 18.86
N ALA A 170 12.32 -11.65 19.47
CA ALA A 170 13.75 -11.97 19.63
C ALA A 170 14.44 -11.12 20.70
N VAL A 171 15.37 -11.74 21.44
CA VAL A 171 16.34 -11.07 22.31
C VAL A 171 17.41 -10.39 21.44
N LEU A 172 17.77 -9.15 21.78
CA LEU A 172 18.89 -8.43 21.17
C LEU A 172 19.57 -7.60 22.26
N ILE A 173 20.70 -8.11 22.75
CA ILE A 173 21.56 -7.43 23.73
C ILE A 173 22.30 -6.31 22.99
N LYS A 174 22.39 -5.13 23.60
CA LYS A 174 23.09 -3.97 23.05
C LYS A 174 24.44 -3.80 23.70
#